data_AF-A0AAW7NIK7-F1
#
_entry.id   AF-A0AAW7NIK7-F1
#
_cell.length_a   1.000
_cell.length_b   1.000
_cell.length_c   1.000
_cell.angle_alpha   90.00
_cell.angle_beta   90.00
_cell.angle_gamma   90.00
#
_symmetry.space_group_name_H-M   'P 1'
#
loop_
_entity.id
_entity.type
_entity.pdbx_description
1 polymer ?
#
loop_
_entity_poly.entity_id
_entity_poly.type
_entity_poly.pdbx_seq_one_letter_code
_entity_poly.pdbx_strand_id
1 'polypeptide(L)'
;MKVKIRVWTLVMNLFEVGKKYKIIILDEDNGQVVYKCTVKAKDGGNLLIDVYETDGEEDYGQTWIKWRWILEMEQLEVNVKTLEVPE
;
A
#
# COMPACT_ATOMS: atom_id res chain seq x y z
N MET A 1 -23.42 22.49 11.35
CA MET A 1 -22.03 22.64 10.84
C MET A 1 -21.87 21.70 9.66
N LYS A 2 -21.41 22.17 8.49
CA LYS A 2 -21.15 21.27 7.33
C LYS A 2 -19.72 20.76 7.41
N VAL A 3 -19.54 19.45 7.49
CA VAL A 3 -18.22 18.82 7.45
C VAL A 3 -17.80 18.68 5.98
N LYS A 4 -16.59 19.16 5.66
CA LYS A 4 -15.95 18.94 4.37
C LYS A 4 -14.72 18.05 4.60
N ILE A 5 -14.70 16.87 3.99
CA ILE A 5 -13.55 15.96 4.00
C ILE A 5 -13.09 15.80 2.56
N ARG A 6 -11.77 15.85 2.33
CA ARG A 6 -11.22 15.53 1.02
C ARG A 6 -11.27 14.01 0.85
N VAL A 7 -11.74 13.52 -0.30
CA VAL A 7 -11.90 12.07 -0.55
C VAL A 7 -10.59 11.31 -0.30
N TRP A 8 -9.45 11.87 -0.72
CA TRP A 8 -8.15 11.25 -0.48
C TRP A 8 -7.85 11.02 1.01
N THR A 9 -8.38 11.85 1.91
CA THR A 9 -8.20 11.66 3.36
C THR A 9 -8.84 10.35 3.81
N LEU A 10 -10.01 10.00 3.26
CA LEU A 10 -10.68 8.73 3.56
C LEU A 10 -9.87 7.55 3.02
N VAL A 11 -9.37 7.65 1.79
CA VAL A 11 -8.54 6.60 1.17
C VAL A 11 -7.24 6.39 1.94
N MET A 12 -6.55 7.47 2.34
CA MET A 12 -5.30 7.39 3.12
C MET A 12 -5.51 6.84 4.54
N ASN A 13 -6.73 6.85 5.06
CA ASN A 13 -7.04 6.24 6.35
C ASN A 13 -7.15 4.70 6.29
N LEU A 14 -7.26 4.12 5.09
CA LEU A 14 -7.24 2.66 4.89
C LEU A 14 -5.83 2.07 5.02
N PHE A 15 -4.80 2.91 5.04
CA PHE A 15 -3.41 2.49 5.07
C PHE A 15 -2.73 2.89 6.39
N GLU A 16 -2.02 1.93 6.98
CA GLU A 16 -1.17 2.12 8.15
C GLU A 16 0.31 2.09 7.78
N VAL A 17 1.08 3.05 8.28
CA VAL A 17 2.53 3.07 8.07
C VAL A 17 3.16 1.87 8.78
N GLY A 18 4.06 1.17 8.07
CA GLY A 18 4.75 -0.03 8.54
C GLY A 18 3.99 -1.33 8.28
N LYS A 19 2.75 -1.29 7.80
CA LYS A 19 1.99 -2.50 7.42
C LYS A 19 2.26 -2.88 5.97
N LYS A 20 2.09 -4.18 5.70
CA LYS A 20 2.24 -4.78 4.38
C LYS A 20 0.91 -4.85 3.66
N TYR A 21 0.94 -4.58 2.37
CA TYR A 21 -0.25 -4.58 1.53
C TYR A 21 0.05 -5.18 0.17
N LYS A 22 -0.98 -5.78 -0.43
CA LYS A 22 -1.09 -5.93 -1.86
C LYS A 22 -1.93 -4.76 -2.39
N ILE A 23 -1.41 -4.01 -3.34
CA ILE A 23 -2.06 -2.85 -3.93
C ILE A 23 -2.09 -3.04 -5.44
N ILE A 24 -3.28 -2.89 -6.03
CA ILE A 24 -3.45 -2.88 -7.48
C ILE A 24 -3.64 -1.43 -7.90
N ILE A 25 -2.82 -0.97 -8.83
CA ILE A 25 -2.92 0.37 -9.40
C ILE A 25 -3.18 0.33 -10.90
N LEU A 26 -3.71 1.45 -11.41
CA LEU A 26 -3.66 1.78 -12.83
C LEU A 26 -2.55 2.83 -13.04
N ASP A 27 -1.40 2.36 -13.51
CA ASP A 27 -0.28 3.16 -13.96
C ASP A 27 -0.55 3.69 -15.38
N GLU A 28 -0.24 4.96 -15.62
CA GLU A 28 -0.53 5.62 -16.90
C GLU A 28 0.33 5.06 -18.05
N ASP A 29 1.53 4.55 -17.76
CA ASP A 29 2.48 4.04 -18.75
C ASP A 29 2.41 2.51 -18.89
N ASN A 30 2.15 1.81 -17.77
CA ASN A 30 2.23 0.34 -17.69
C ASN A 30 0.87 -0.36 -17.62
N GLY A 31 -0.23 0.40 -17.51
CA GLY A 31 -1.56 -0.17 -17.32
C GLY A 31 -1.74 -0.69 -15.89
N GLN A 32 -2.35 -1.85 -15.72
CA GLN A 32 -2.60 -2.39 -14.39
C GLN A 32 -1.34 -3.03 -13.82
N VAL A 33 -0.92 -2.59 -12.63
CA VAL A 33 0.27 -3.10 -11.93
C VAL A 33 -0.12 -3.56 -10.53
N VAL A 34 0.43 -4.70 -10.09
CA VAL A 34 0.23 -5.27 -8.76
C VAL A 34 1.50 -5.16 -7.95
N TYR A 35 1.45 -4.46 -6.82
CA TYR A 35 2.54 -4.38 -5.86
C TYR A 35 2.24 -5.19 -4.60
N LYS A 36 3.22 -5.95 -4.10
CA LYS A 36 3.31 -6.23 -2.66
C LYS A 36 4.37 -5.33 -2.05
N CYS A 37 3.98 -4.63 -0.99
CA CYS A 37 4.78 -3.54 -0.46
C CYS A 37 4.57 -3.31 1.03
N THR A 38 5.46 -2.52 1.62
CA THR A 38 5.28 -1.94 2.96
C THR A 38 5.01 -0.45 2.82
N VAL A 39 3.99 0.07 3.50
CA VAL A 39 3.71 1.51 3.51
C VAL A 39 4.76 2.23 4.37
N LYS A 40 5.40 3.26 3.82
CA LYS A 40 6.45 4.03 4.52
C LYS A 40 6.00 5.41 4.95
N ALA A 41 5.18 6.08 4.15
CA ALA A 41 4.69 7.42 4.45
C ALA A 41 3.38 7.74 3.71
N LYS A 42 2.70 8.79 4.15
CA LYS A 42 1.50 9.35 3.53
C LYS A 42 1.67 10.85 3.42
N ASP A 43 1.45 11.42 2.25
CA ASP A 43 1.52 12.87 2.04
C ASP A 43 0.48 13.35 1.01
N GLY A 44 -0.46 14.19 1.43
CA GLY A 44 -1.35 14.91 0.51
C GLY A 44 -2.16 14.05 -0.46
N GLY A 45 -2.53 12.82 -0.09
CA GLY A 45 -3.20 11.86 -0.98
C GLY A 45 -2.23 11.01 -1.82
N ASN A 46 -0.95 11.04 -1.51
CA ASN A 46 0.06 10.13 -2.04
C ASN A 46 0.51 9.15 -0.94
N LEU A 47 0.75 7.91 -1.35
CA LEU A 47 1.21 6.82 -0.50
C LEU A 47 2.63 6.45 -0.93
N LEU A 48 3.61 6.60 -0.05
CA LEU A 48 4.95 6.09 -0.30
C LEU A 48 4.99 4.62 0.10
N ILE A 49 5.35 3.77 -0.86
CA ILE A 49 5.48 2.34 -0.66
C ILE A 49 6.92 1.87 -0.91
N ASP A 50 7.30 0.83 -0.20
CA ASP A 50 8.55 0.08 -0.32
C ASP A 50 8.19 -1.29 -0.90
N VAL A 51 8.40 -1.44 -2.20
CA VAL A 51 8.01 -2.61 -2.98
C VAL A 51 9.02 -3.74 -2.74
N TYR A 52 8.50 -4.95 -2.57
CA TYR A 52 9.30 -6.18 -2.52
C TYR A 52 8.82 -7.24 -3.54
N GLU A 53 7.73 -6.98 -4.26
CA GLU A 53 7.23 -7.82 -5.36
C GLU A 53 6.36 -6.96 -6.31
N THR A 54 6.58 -7.10 -7.61
CA THR A 54 5.80 -6.47 -8.68
C THR A 54 5.31 -7.55 -9.65
N ASP A 55 4.00 -7.62 -9.88
CA ASP A 55 3.36 -8.56 -10.81
C ASP A 55 3.75 -10.04 -10.61
N GLY A 56 4.02 -10.42 -9.37
CA GLY A 56 4.39 -11.79 -8.98
C GLY A 56 5.89 -12.09 -9.02
N GLU A 57 6.70 -11.14 -9.46
CA GLU A 57 8.16 -11.23 -9.51
C GLU A 57 8.80 -10.41 -8.38
N GLU A 58 9.92 -10.89 -7.85
CA GLU A 58 10.70 -10.18 -6.83
C GLU A 58 11.24 -8.87 -7.41
N ASP A 59 10.93 -7.75 -6.75
CA ASP A 59 11.29 -6.41 -7.21
C ASP A 59 11.54 -5.51 -5.99
N TYR A 60 12.47 -4.57 -6.12
CA TYR A 60 12.89 -3.73 -5.01
C TYR A 60 12.95 -2.27 -5.42
N GLY A 61 12.13 -1.44 -4.80
CA GLY A 61 12.10 -0.02 -5.07
C GLY A 61 11.12 0.73 -4.20
N GLN A 62 11.26 2.06 -4.21
CA GLN A 62 10.31 2.95 -3.56
C GLN A 62 9.59 3.79 -4.59
N THR A 63 8.28 3.92 -4.43
CA THR A 63 7.47 4.75 -5.33
C THR A 63 6.32 5.42 -4.59
N TRP A 64 5.91 6.57 -5.12
CA TRP A 64 4.76 7.33 -4.65
C TRP A 64 3.53 7.01 -5.50
N ILE A 65 2.50 6.48 -4.86
CA ILE A 65 1.23 6.17 -5.52
C ILE A 65 0.20 7.26 -5.19
N LYS A 66 -0.37 7.88 -6.23
CA LYS A 66 -1.51 8.80 -6.06
C LYS A 66 -2.76 7.99 -5.70
N TRP A 67 -3.53 8.44 -4.71
CA TRP A 67 -4.76 7.75 -4.26
C TRP A 67 -5.72 7.39 -5.40
N ARG A 68 -5.79 8.24 -6.43
CA ARG A 68 -6.68 8.08 -7.59
C ARG A 68 -6.28 6.94 -8.54
N TRP A 69 -5.07 6.42 -8.41
CA TRP A 69 -4.58 5.30 -9.20
C TRP A 69 -4.85 3.96 -8.51
N ILE A 70 -5.22 3.96 -7.23
CA ILE A 70 -5.50 2.74 -6.48
C ILE A 70 -6.86 2.18 -6.92
N LEU A 71 -6.84 0.97 -7.46
CA LEU A 71 -8.05 0.23 -7.83
C LEU A 71 -8.52 -0.64 -6.67
N GLU A 72 -7.59 -1.39 -6.07
CA GLU A 72 -7.87 -2.35 -5.00
C GLU A 72 -6.71 -2.39 -4.00
N MET A 73 -7.03 -2.74 -2.75
CA MET A 73 -6.05 -2.95 -1.69
C MET A 73 -6.45 -4.11 -0.78
N GLU A 74 -5.46 -4.86 -0.34
CA GLU A 74 -5.58 -5.96 0.61
C GLU A 74 -4.45 -5.83 1.63
N GLN A 75 -4.78 -5.81 2.92
CA GLN A 75 -3.77 -5.84 3.97
C GLN A 75 -3.25 -7.26 4.16
N LEU A 76 -1.94 -7.43 4.07
CA LEU A 76 -1.29 -8.72 4.28
C LEU A 76 -1.01 -8.85 5.78
N GLU A 77 -1.69 -9.78 6.46
CA GLU A 77 -1.45 -10.03 7.89
C GLU A 77 0.00 -10.46 8.14
N VAL A 78 0.63 -9.90 9.17
CA VAL A 78 1.84 -10.51 9.73
C VAL A 78 1.35 -11.61 10.67
N ASN A 79 1.40 -12.87 10.23
CA ASN A 79 1.10 -14.01 11.08
C ASN A 79 2.06 -13.99 12.29
N VAL A 80 1.59 -13.59 13.47
CA VAL A 80 2.40 -13.54 14.71
C VAL A 80 2.62 -14.94 15.33
N LYS A 81 2.25 -16.03 14.65
CA LYS A 81 2.44 -17.40 15.12
C LYS A 81 3.63 -18.10 14.47
N THR A 82 4.85 -17.67 14.76
CA THR A 82 6.07 -18.49 14.62
C THR A 82 7.24 -17.84 15.37
N LEU A 83 7.07 -17.63 16.68
CA LEU A 83 8.19 -17.47 17.61
C LEU A 83 7.87 -18.25 18.89
N GLU A 84 7.62 -19.55 18.76
CA GLU A 84 7.85 -20.48 19.87
C GLU A 84 9.20 -21.14 19.60
N VAL A 85 10.22 -20.67 20.32
CA VAL A 85 11.50 -21.37 20.43
C VAL A 85 11.31 -22.42 21.52
N PRO A 86 11.55 -23.73 21.26
CA PRO A 86 11.49 -24.75 22.30
C PRO A 86 12.55 -24.48 23.37
N GLU A 87 12.19 -24.72 24.64
CA GLU A 87 13.12 -24.78 25.79
C GLU A 87 14.23 -25.83 25.59
#